data_AF-A0A0F0DV58-F1
#
_entry.id   AF-A0A0F0DV58-F1
#
_cell.length_a   1.000
_cell.length_b   1.000
_cell.length_c   1.000
_cell.angle_alpha   90.00
_cell.angle_beta   90.00
_cell.angle_gamma   90.00
#
_symmetry.space_group_name_H-M   'P 1'
#
loop_
_entity.id
_entity.type
_entity.pdbx_description
1 polymer ?
#
loop_
_entity_poly.entity_id
_entity_poly.type
_entity_poly.pdbx_seq_one_letter_code
_entity_poly.pdbx_strand_id
1 'polypeptide(L)'
;MIHATDKTSFLCTLPGAAKDMAYSITVGFVRDGEPNCVQFTSFVGEGRRSFRVLANATDLASAARGGIESLCRLAIAQVIRDSLHAKTAQGDHTLDMHVQPWQGDLKPAGSRGA
;
A
#
# COMPACT_ATOMS: atom_id res chain seq x y z
N MET A 1 18.94 -19.10 -10.39
CA MET A 1 17.93 -18.86 -9.35
C MET A 1 17.02 -17.78 -9.85
N ILE A 2 15.77 -18.13 -10.17
CA ILE A 2 14.78 -17.17 -10.64
C ILE A 2 14.34 -16.46 -9.37
N HIS A 3 14.79 -15.21 -9.16
CA HIS A 3 14.26 -14.38 -8.09
C HIS A 3 12.75 -14.36 -8.29
N ALA A 4 11.99 -14.94 -7.35
CA ALA A 4 10.57 -14.72 -7.27
C ALA A 4 10.41 -13.21 -7.37
N THR A 5 9.80 -12.75 -8.47
CA THR A 5 9.61 -11.35 -8.76
C THR A 5 8.64 -10.83 -7.73
N ASP A 6 9.12 -10.51 -6.53
CA ASP A 6 8.29 -10.01 -5.46
C ASP A 6 7.65 -8.73 -6.00
N LYS A 7 6.34 -8.82 -6.25
CA LYS A 7 5.63 -7.78 -6.98
C LYS A 7 5.60 -6.59 -6.04
N THR A 8 6.43 -5.58 -6.32
CA THR A 8 6.51 -4.37 -5.49
C THR A 8 5.39 -3.37 -5.78
N SER A 9 4.51 -3.69 -6.74
CA SER A 9 3.42 -2.82 -7.18
C SER A 9 2.13 -3.60 -7.32
N PHE A 10 1.04 -3.03 -6.82
CA PHE A 10 -0.29 -3.62 -6.81
C PHE A 10 -1.35 -2.61 -7.25
N LEU A 11 -2.55 -3.12 -7.51
CA LEU A 11 -3.77 -2.38 -7.75
C LEU A 11 -4.78 -2.84 -6.71
N CYS A 12 -5.43 -1.88 -6.06
CA CYS A 12 -6.57 -2.14 -5.19
C CYS A 12 -7.67 -1.11 -5.45
N THR A 13 -8.86 -1.41 -4.98
CA THR A 13 -9.97 -0.47 -4.97
C THR A 13 -10.27 -0.09 -3.54
N LEU A 14 -10.29 1.21 -3.26
CA LEU A 14 -10.60 1.76 -1.95
C LEU A 14 -11.95 2.48 -1.98
N PRO A 15 -12.73 2.46 -0.89
CA PRO A 15 -13.93 3.26 -0.79
C PRO A 15 -13.55 4.74 -0.91
N GLY A 16 -14.18 5.45 -1.85
CA GLY A 16 -13.95 6.87 -2.09
C GLY A 16 -15.18 7.73 -1.74
N ALA A 17 -14.99 9.05 -1.71
CA ALA A 17 -16.01 10.00 -1.24
C ALA A 17 -17.36 9.97 -2.00
N ALA A 18 -17.37 9.52 -3.25
CA ALA A 18 -18.59 9.42 -4.08
C ALA A 18 -18.80 8.03 -4.70
N LYS A 19 -17.72 7.28 -4.94
CA LYS A 19 -17.71 5.91 -5.43
C LYS A 19 -16.36 5.26 -5.11
N ASP A 20 -16.30 3.95 -5.19
CA ASP A 20 -15.06 3.18 -5.14
C ASP A 20 -14.03 3.72 -6.15
N MET A 21 -12.79 3.89 -5.69
CA MET A 21 -11.68 4.46 -6.47
C MET A 21 -10.54 3.46 -6.58
N ALA A 22 -10.02 3.31 -7.80
CA ALA A 22 -8.83 2.50 -8.04
C ALA A 22 -7.57 3.25 -7.60
N TYR A 23 -6.70 2.55 -6.89
CA TYR A 23 -5.39 3.00 -6.46
C TYR A 23 -4.32 2.05 -6.98
N SER A 24 -3.25 2.64 -7.49
CA SER A 24 -1.98 1.95 -7.66
C SER A 24 -1.19 2.07 -6.37
N ILE A 25 -0.79 0.92 -5.87
CA ILE A 25 0.07 0.77 -4.70
C ILE A 25 1.48 0.49 -5.19
N THR A 26 2.46 1.17 -4.61
CA THR A 26 3.89 0.88 -4.82
C THR A 26 4.57 0.80 -3.47
N VAL A 27 5.36 -0.24 -3.26
CA VAL A 27 6.14 -0.44 -2.03
C VAL A 27 7.54 0.14 -2.22
N GLY A 28 7.94 1.02 -1.30
CA GLY A 28 9.28 1.55 -1.19
C GLY A 28 10.10 0.79 -0.16
N PHE A 29 11.42 0.87 -0.32
CA PHE A 29 12.39 0.15 0.49
C PHE A 29 13.46 1.11 0.97
N VAL A 30 13.88 0.94 2.23
CA VAL A 30 15.06 1.66 2.75
C VAL A 30 16.34 0.98 2.29
N ARG A 31 16.32 -0.36 2.19
CA ARG A 31 17.41 -1.21 1.66
C ARG A 31 16.81 -2.43 0.98
N ASP A 32 17.62 -3.16 0.22
CA ASP A 32 17.22 -4.41 -0.41
C ASP A 32 16.62 -5.38 0.63
N GLY A 33 15.40 -5.86 0.37
CA GLY A 33 14.67 -6.74 1.29
C GLY A 33 14.02 -6.07 2.52
N GLU A 34 14.13 -4.75 2.68
CA GLU A 34 13.58 -4.01 3.83
C GLU A 34 12.51 -3.00 3.38
N PRO A 35 11.26 -3.44 3.18
CA PRO A 35 10.18 -2.55 2.78
C PRO A 35 9.82 -1.60 3.93
N ASN A 36 9.71 -0.31 3.63
CA ASN A 36 9.50 0.73 4.64
C ASN A 36 8.26 1.58 4.38
N CYS A 37 7.72 1.57 3.17
CA CYS A 37 6.59 2.43 2.85
C CYS A 37 5.70 1.82 1.79
N VAL A 38 4.42 2.19 1.85
CA VAL A 38 3.39 1.85 0.88
C VAL A 38 2.82 3.16 0.35
N GLN A 39 3.08 3.45 -0.92
CA GLN A 39 2.57 4.63 -1.60
C GLN A 39 1.29 4.30 -2.34
N PHE A 40 0.25 5.07 -2.10
CA PHE A 40 -1.02 5.00 -2.80
C PHE A 40 -1.08 6.14 -3.80
N THR A 41 -1.36 5.84 -5.06
CA THR A 41 -1.56 6.83 -6.12
C THR A 41 -2.85 6.53 -6.87
N SER A 42 -3.77 7.48 -6.91
CA SER A 42 -4.94 7.40 -7.79
C SER A 42 -4.84 8.45 -8.90
N PHE A 43 -5.18 8.00 -10.10
CA PHE A 43 -5.31 8.81 -11.30
C PHE A 43 -6.78 9.04 -11.68
N VAL A 44 -7.72 8.60 -10.84
CA VAL A 44 -9.16 8.66 -11.11
C VAL A 44 -9.77 9.89 -10.40
N GLY A 45 -10.39 10.80 -11.17
CA GLY A 45 -11.07 12.00 -10.65
C GLY A 45 -10.36 13.33 -10.98
N GLU A 46 -10.80 14.43 -10.36
CA GLU A 46 -10.11 15.73 -10.46
C GLU A 46 -8.80 15.71 -9.63
N GLY A 47 -7.68 15.61 -10.35
CA GLY A 47 -6.33 15.72 -9.79
C GLY A 47 -5.70 14.39 -9.38
N ARG A 48 -4.36 14.30 -9.56
CA ARG A 48 -3.56 13.19 -9.06
C ARG A 48 -3.53 13.24 -7.54
N ARG A 49 -4.02 12.19 -6.88
CA ARG A 49 -3.94 12.05 -5.42
C ARG A 49 -2.90 11.01 -5.07
N SER A 50 -1.94 11.40 -4.24
CA SER A 50 -0.95 10.46 -3.73
C SER A 50 -0.66 10.73 -2.26
N PHE A 51 -0.50 9.67 -1.50
CA PHE A 51 -0.12 9.70 -0.09
C PHE A 51 0.63 8.41 0.25
N ARG A 52 1.35 8.39 1.37
CA ARG A 52 2.17 7.25 1.78
C ARG A 52 1.85 6.82 3.19
N VAL A 53 2.03 5.53 3.44
CA VAL A 53 2.00 4.91 4.77
C VAL A 53 3.40 4.34 5.04
N LEU A 54 4.06 4.77 6.11
CA LEU A 54 5.45 4.49 6.46
C LEU A 54 5.51 3.53 7.66
N ALA A 55 6.22 2.42 7.54
CA ALA A 55 6.61 1.62 8.68
C ALA A 55 7.62 2.38 9.53
N ASN A 56 7.46 2.37 10.86
CA ASN A 56 8.48 2.93 11.75
C ASN A 56 9.74 2.08 11.72
N ALA A 57 10.86 2.66 12.13
CA ALA A 57 12.13 1.95 12.24
C ALA A 57 12.03 0.66 13.09
N THR A 58 11.23 0.69 14.16
CA THR A 58 10.98 -0.46 15.04
C THR A 58 10.20 -1.59 14.35
N ASP A 59 9.39 -1.25 13.34
CA ASP A 59 8.48 -2.18 12.65
C ASP A 59 9.06 -2.74 11.35
N LEU A 60 10.18 -2.19 10.85
CA LEU A 60 10.81 -2.60 9.58
C LEU A 60 11.11 -4.10 9.52
N ALA A 61 11.66 -4.67 10.60
CA ALA A 61 11.96 -6.09 10.66
C ALA A 61 10.70 -6.97 10.58
N SER A 62 9.61 -6.52 11.20
CA SER A 62 8.31 -7.20 11.17
C SER A 62 7.66 -7.09 9.77
N ALA A 63 7.72 -5.91 9.16
CA ALA A 63 7.27 -5.69 7.78
C ALA A 63 8.02 -6.57 6.77
N ALA A 64 9.35 -6.67 6.91
CA ALA A 64 10.19 -7.52 6.08
C ALA A 64 9.84 -9.02 6.22
N ARG A 65 9.56 -9.49 7.45
CA ARG A 65 9.16 -10.89 7.71
C ARG A 65 7.78 -11.24 7.17
N GLY A 66 6.84 -10.30 7.17
CA GLY A 66 5.48 -10.53 6.66
C GLY A 66 5.39 -10.59 5.12
N GLY A 67 6.40 -10.08 4.43
CA GLY A 67 6.41 -9.96 2.97
C GLY A 67 5.63 -8.74 2.45
N ILE A 68 5.83 -8.41 1.17
CA ILE A 68 5.30 -7.20 0.54
C ILE A 68 3.77 -7.19 0.52
N GLU A 69 3.14 -8.32 0.17
CA GLU A 69 1.69 -8.39 0.11
C GLU A 69 1.03 -8.14 1.48
N SER A 70 1.57 -8.74 2.55
CA SER A 70 1.08 -8.54 3.91
C SER A 70 1.19 -7.08 4.34
N LEU A 71 2.30 -6.42 4.01
CA LEU A 71 2.49 -5.00 4.26
C LEU A 71 1.44 -4.15 3.52
N CYS A 72 1.20 -4.42 2.24
CA CYS A 72 0.16 -3.75 1.46
C CYS A 72 -1.22 -3.95 2.10
N ARG A 73 -1.56 -5.17 2.54
CA ARG A 73 -2.85 -5.47 3.17
C ARG A 73 -3.05 -4.73 4.49
N LEU A 74 -2.01 -4.60 5.32
CA LEU A 74 -2.04 -3.81 6.54
C LEU A 74 -2.26 -2.32 6.22
N ALA A 75 -1.48 -1.77 5.29
CA ALA A 75 -1.61 -0.39 4.86
C ALA A 75 -3.01 -0.10 4.31
N ILE A 76 -3.58 -0.98 3.48
CA ILE A 76 -4.95 -0.83 2.95
C ILE A 76 -5.98 -0.83 4.08
N ALA A 77 -5.87 -1.77 5.03
CA ALA A 77 -6.80 -1.84 6.16
C ALA A 77 -6.81 -0.53 6.95
N GLN A 78 -5.63 0.02 7.22
CA GLN A 78 -5.50 1.31 7.90
C GLN A 78 -6.07 2.46 7.05
N VAL A 79 -5.80 2.50 5.75
CA VAL A 79 -6.33 3.55 4.86
C VAL A 79 -7.86 3.57 4.86
N ILE A 80 -8.50 2.39 4.90
CA ILE A 80 -9.95 2.27 5.00
C ILE A 80 -10.43 2.70 6.40
N ARG A 81 -9.85 2.14 7.46
CA ARG A 81 -10.22 2.43 8.87
C ARG A 81 -10.15 3.92 9.18
N ASP A 82 -9.04 4.56 8.81
CA ASP A 82 -8.73 5.95 9.16
C ASP A 82 -9.13 6.96 8.07
N SER A 83 -9.71 6.46 6.95
CA SER A 83 -10.08 7.24 5.77
C SER A 83 -8.94 8.12 5.24
N LEU A 84 -7.73 7.57 5.20
CA LEU A 84 -6.51 8.33 4.83
C LEU A 84 -6.56 8.88 3.40
N HIS A 85 -7.31 8.22 2.52
CA HIS A 85 -7.58 8.68 1.16
C HIS A 85 -8.28 10.06 1.08
N ALA A 86 -8.95 10.50 2.16
CA ALA A 86 -9.55 11.82 2.29
C ALA A 86 -8.62 12.86 2.96
N LYS A 87 -7.48 12.41 3.51
CA LYS A 87 -6.54 13.20 4.31
C LYS A 87 -5.20 13.41 3.60
N THR A 88 -5.16 13.32 2.27
CA THR A 88 -3.91 13.36 1.49
C THR A 88 -3.10 14.65 1.66
N ALA A 89 -3.73 15.74 2.11
CA ALA A 89 -3.05 17.00 2.42
C ALA A 89 -2.25 16.96 3.75
N GLN A 90 -2.45 15.94 4.59
CA GLN A 90 -1.77 15.79 5.88
C GLN A 90 -0.37 15.17 5.76
N GLY A 91 0.06 14.79 4.56
CA GLY A 91 1.37 14.21 4.31
C GLY A 91 1.41 12.70 4.48
N ASP A 92 2.55 12.18 4.93
CA ASP A 92 2.77 10.75 5.12
C ASP A 92 2.21 10.28 6.47
N HIS A 93 1.67 9.07 6.50
CA HIS A 93 1.07 8.46 7.68
C HIS A 93 1.94 7.33 8.22
N THR A 94 1.95 7.12 9.53
CA THR A 94 2.65 5.98 10.15
C THR A 94 1.81 4.71 10.06
N LEU A 95 2.41 3.60 9.66
CA LEU A 95 1.78 2.28 9.60
C LEU A 95 1.48 1.79 11.01
N ASP A 96 0.23 1.38 11.23
CA ASP A 96 -0.21 0.70 12.43
C ASP A 96 -0.09 -0.81 12.23
N MET A 97 0.88 -1.46 12.86
CA MET A 97 1.07 -2.91 12.76
C MET A 97 0.01 -3.74 13.50
N HIS A 98 -0.87 -3.08 14.27
CA HIS A 98 -1.94 -3.75 15.02
C HIS A 98 -3.26 -3.84 14.24
N VAL A 99 -3.37 -3.21 13.07
CA VAL A 99 -4.54 -3.42 12.20
C VAL A 99 -4.59 -4.85 11.69
N GLN A 100 -5.80 -5.38 11.56
CA GLN A 100 -5.98 -6.66 10.87
C GLN A 100 -5.73 -6.47 9.36
N PRO A 101 -4.98 -7.37 8.70
CA PRO A 101 -4.75 -7.29 7.26
C PRO A 101 -6.06 -7.27 6.47
N TRP A 102 -6.13 -6.40 5.46
CA TRP A 102 -7.28 -6.34 4.57
C TRP A 102 -7.37 -7.60 3.70
N GLN A 103 -8.55 -8.21 3.67
CA GLN A 103 -8.83 -9.47 2.95
C GLN A 103 -9.43 -9.27 1.56
N GLY A 104 -9.54 -8.02 1.08
CA GLY A 104 -10.08 -7.75 -0.24
C GLY A 104 -9.12 -8.10 -1.39
N ASP A 105 -9.59 -7.81 -2.60
CA ASP A 105 -8.90 -8.13 -3.84
C ASP A 105 -7.71 -7.19 -4.06
N LEU A 106 -6.51 -7.79 -4.05
CA LEU A 106 -5.23 -7.11 -4.25
C LEU A 106 -4.55 -7.71 -5.48
N LYS A 107 -4.52 -6.98 -6.59
CA LYS A 107 -3.98 -7.48 -7.87
C LYS A 107 -2.56 -6.98 -8.07
N PRO A 108 -1.58 -7.82 -8.42
CA PRO A 108 -0.25 -7.33 -8.80
C PRO A 108 -0.33 -6.46 -10.06
N ALA A 109 0.30 -5.28 -10.02
CA ALA A 109 0.39 -4.39 -11.16
C ALA A 109 1.33 -4.99 -12.22
N GLY A 110 0.95 -4.90 -13.49
CA GLY A 110 1.77 -5.42 -14.59
C GLY A 110 1.67 -6.94 -14.81
N SER A 111 0.75 -7.65 -14.15
CA SER A 111 0.29 -8.95 -14.63
C SER A 111 -0.56 -8.76 -15.89
N ARG A 112 0.07 -8.34 -16.99
CA ARG A 112 -0.42 -8.73 -18.30
C ARG A 112 -0.22 -10.24 -18.34
N GLY A 113 -1.31 -11.00 -18.35
CA GLY A 113 -1.25 -12.41 -18.74
C GLY A 113 -0.46 -12.47 -20.04
N ALA A 114 0.66 -13.19 -20.00
CA ALA A 114 1.30 -13.66 -21.21
C ALA A 114 0.40 -14.71 -21.87
#